data_AF-A0A2G6JHV9-F1
#
_entry.id   AF-A0A2G6JHV9-F1
#
_cell.length_a   1.000
_cell.length_b   1.000
_cell.length_c   1.000
_cell.angle_alpha   90.00
_cell.angle_beta   90.00
_cell.angle_gamma   90.00
#
_symmetry.space_group_name_H-M   'P 1'
#
loop_
_entity.id
_entity.type
_entity.pdbx_description
1 polymer ?
#
loop_
_entity_poly.entity_id
_entity_poly.type
_entity_poly.pdbx_seq_one_letter_code
_entity_poly.pdbx_strand_id
1 'polypeptide(L)'
;MPPFRKSGSFVRFFVDGELPAIESDEFLVGLAQQRFRSIEGAASEESSSGWVCPSDASGDDFLREELVCDDFARLRIRIDKKKLPPAWLKIYMDAEIKARGGKRPSAKERKEIKEDIADKLLPRMLPSVSFLDVLYSPREHTVYLFSSSQAAREACQKLFFMSFNVRLKEAGPFESAFRLGLAAEQLQHLEESARLSLFEEGELEAPSSPRRAASIETASIETASSEMKASEGDTQSMHEAL
;
A
#
# COMPACT_ATOMS: atom_id res chain seq x y z
N MET A 1 2.48 -20.28 -9.60
CA MET A 1 1.82 -19.01 -9.21
C MET A 1 2.61 -18.34 -8.08
N PRO A 2 3.04 -17.07 -8.17
CA PRO A 2 3.75 -16.40 -7.09
C PRO A 2 2.84 -16.22 -5.86
N PRO A 3 3.30 -16.42 -4.62
CA PRO A 3 2.44 -16.28 -3.43
C PRO A 3 2.01 -14.81 -3.21
N PHE A 4 0.91 -14.61 -2.48
CA PHE A 4 0.62 -13.29 -1.89
C PHE A 4 1.76 -12.89 -0.92
N ARG A 5 1.89 -11.59 -0.64
CA ARG A 5 2.88 -11.09 0.33
C ARG A 5 2.74 -11.85 1.67
N LYS A 6 3.86 -12.33 2.23
CA LYS A 6 3.90 -13.21 3.43
C LYS A 6 3.39 -12.58 4.74
N SER A 7 3.25 -11.26 4.80
CA SER A 7 2.59 -10.50 5.86
C SER A 7 1.96 -9.25 5.24
N GLY A 8 0.76 -8.87 5.67
CA GLY A 8 0.06 -7.73 5.07
C GLY A 8 -1.18 -7.30 5.83
N SER A 9 -1.51 -6.03 5.68
CA SER A 9 -2.85 -5.52 5.97
C SER A 9 -3.73 -5.75 4.74
N PHE A 10 -5.03 -5.91 4.97
CA PHE A 10 -6.01 -5.83 3.90
C PHE A 10 -7.17 -4.93 4.31
N VAL A 11 -7.85 -4.39 3.30
CA VAL A 11 -9.12 -3.69 3.44
C VAL A 11 -10.14 -4.46 2.63
N ARG A 12 -11.35 -4.58 3.18
CA ARG A 12 -12.46 -5.27 2.56
C ARG A 12 -13.40 -4.25 1.96
N PHE A 13 -13.86 -4.51 0.74
CA PHE A 13 -14.90 -3.75 0.05
C PHE A 13 -16.06 -4.66 -0.31
N PHE A 14 -17.26 -4.12 -0.21
CA PHE A 14 -18.45 -4.71 -0.76
C PHE A 14 -18.70 -4.19 -2.18
N VAL A 15 -19.03 -5.11 -3.08
CA VAL A 15 -19.43 -4.81 -4.45
C VAL A 15 -20.88 -4.34 -4.45
N ASP A 16 -21.12 -3.12 -4.93
CA ASP A 16 -22.46 -2.51 -5.02
C ASP A 16 -22.97 -2.58 -6.47
N GLY A 17 -23.50 -3.76 -6.84
CA GLY A 17 -23.98 -4.07 -8.18
C GLY A 17 -23.66 -5.50 -8.60
N GLU A 18 -23.97 -5.82 -9.85
CA GLU A 18 -23.64 -7.11 -10.47
C GLU A 18 -22.36 -6.99 -11.29
N LEU A 19 -21.50 -7.99 -11.15
CA LEU A 19 -20.29 -8.14 -11.95
C LEU A 19 -20.49 -9.29 -12.94
N PRO A 20 -19.87 -9.23 -14.13
CA PRO A 20 -19.76 -10.39 -14.99
C PRO A 20 -19.11 -11.56 -14.22
N ALA A 21 -19.49 -12.79 -14.57
CA ALA A 21 -18.86 -13.98 -13.98
C ALA A 21 -17.34 -13.94 -14.20
N ILE A 22 -16.55 -14.35 -13.21
CA ILE A 22 -15.07 -14.33 -13.29
C ILE A 22 -14.52 -15.21 -14.43
N GLU A 23 -15.32 -16.20 -14.83
CA GLU A 23 -15.13 -17.13 -15.95
C GLU A 23 -15.66 -16.57 -17.29
N SER A 24 -16.08 -15.31 -17.37
CA SER A 24 -16.63 -14.75 -18.61
C SER A 24 -15.58 -13.95 -19.37
N ASP A 25 -15.70 -13.93 -20.70
CA ASP A 25 -14.87 -13.08 -21.55
C ASP A 25 -15.14 -11.59 -21.29
N GLU A 26 -16.36 -11.25 -20.87
CA GLU A 26 -16.72 -9.89 -20.47
C GLU A 26 -15.90 -9.40 -19.27
N PHE A 27 -15.65 -10.27 -18.29
CA PHE A 27 -14.77 -9.95 -17.16
C PHE A 27 -13.34 -9.66 -17.61
N LEU A 28 -12.79 -10.49 -18.50
CA LEU A 28 -11.46 -10.31 -19.07
C LEU A 28 -11.37 -9.03 -19.92
N VAL A 29 -12.40 -8.73 -20.71
CA VAL A 29 -12.50 -7.49 -21.49
C VAL A 29 -12.49 -6.27 -20.58
N GLY A 30 -13.22 -6.29 -19.46
CA GLY A 30 -13.20 -5.21 -18.47
C GLY A 30 -11.80 -4.95 -17.91
N LEU A 31 -11.05 -6.01 -17.55
CA LEU A 31 -9.65 -5.88 -17.12
C LEU A 31 -8.76 -5.33 -18.23
N ALA A 32 -8.88 -5.86 -19.45
CA ALA A 32 -8.05 -5.49 -20.59
C ALA A 32 -8.28 -4.03 -21.06
N GLN A 33 -9.48 -3.48 -20.86
CA GLN A 33 -9.78 -2.06 -21.11
C GLN A 33 -9.00 -1.13 -20.18
N GLN A 34 -8.75 -1.57 -18.94
CA GLN A 34 -8.02 -0.82 -17.93
C GLN A 34 -6.64 -1.46 -17.61
N ARG A 35 -6.03 -2.09 -18.62
CA ARG A 35 -4.71 -2.69 -18.50
C ARG A 35 -3.64 -1.64 -18.24
N PHE A 36 -2.57 -2.05 -17.56
CA PHE A 36 -1.43 -1.19 -17.31
C PHE A 36 -0.77 -0.72 -18.63
N ARG A 37 -0.34 0.54 -18.64
CA ARG A 37 0.45 1.14 -19.73
C ARG A 37 1.69 1.79 -19.14
N SER A 38 2.86 1.37 -19.63
CA SER A 38 4.15 1.91 -19.15
C SER A 38 4.30 3.38 -19.52
N ILE A 39 4.79 4.16 -18.56
CA ILE A 39 5.14 5.57 -18.73
C ILE A 39 6.63 5.81 -18.79
N GLU A 40 7.45 4.75 -18.88
CA GLU A 40 8.91 4.85 -18.86
C GLU A 40 9.42 5.86 -19.90
N GLY A 41 8.96 5.76 -21.15
CA GLY A 41 9.28 6.69 -22.23
C GLY A 41 8.40 7.94 -22.33
N ALA A 42 7.38 8.08 -21.48
CA ALA A 42 6.46 9.21 -21.54
C ALA A 42 7.13 10.49 -21.00
N ALA A 43 6.99 11.60 -21.75
CA ALA A 43 7.60 12.88 -21.38
C ALA A 43 6.87 13.59 -20.24
N SER A 44 5.53 13.55 -20.22
CA SER A 44 4.71 14.33 -19.28
C SER A 44 3.99 13.50 -18.23
N GLU A 45 3.89 12.18 -18.39
CA GLU A 45 3.12 11.35 -17.47
C GLU A 45 3.95 11.01 -16.22
N GLU A 46 3.50 11.48 -15.07
CA GLU A 46 4.19 11.25 -13.80
C GLU A 46 3.74 9.96 -13.10
N SER A 47 2.53 9.49 -13.39
CA SER A 47 1.99 8.27 -12.78
C SER A 47 1.07 7.52 -13.73
N SER A 48 1.15 6.19 -13.71
CA SER A 48 0.24 5.29 -14.41
C SER A 48 -0.17 4.16 -13.48
N SER A 49 -1.39 3.67 -13.65
CA SER A 49 -1.92 2.54 -12.91
C SER A 49 -2.84 1.72 -13.78
N GLY A 50 -2.76 0.40 -13.71
CA GLY A 50 -3.67 -0.47 -14.44
C GLY A 50 -3.55 -1.93 -14.02
N TRP A 51 -4.44 -2.74 -14.57
CA TRP A 51 -4.46 -4.17 -14.32
C TRP A 51 -3.28 -4.86 -15.00
N VAL A 52 -2.74 -5.86 -14.31
CA VAL A 52 -1.73 -6.78 -14.82
C VAL A 52 -2.07 -8.18 -14.33
N CYS A 53 -1.53 -9.20 -15.00
CA CYS A 53 -1.60 -10.54 -14.46
C CYS A 53 -0.71 -10.69 -13.21
N PRO A 54 -1.09 -11.52 -12.23
CA PRO A 54 -0.23 -11.78 -11.06
C PRO A 54 1.12 -12.41 -11.43
N SER A 55 1.17 -13.15 -12.53
CA SER A 55 2.32 -13.81 -13.18
C SER A 55 3.13 -12.86 -14.06
N ASP A 56 2.47 -11.93 -14.76
CA ASP A 56 3.09 -11.01 -15.72
C ASP A 56 2.69 -9.55 -15.47
N ALA A 57 3.71 -8.72 -15.21
CA ALA A 57 3.58 -7.30 -14.91
C ALA A 57 3.55 -6.39 -16.16
N SER A 58 3.59 -6.94 -17.38
CA SER A 58 3.50 -6.19 -18.63
C SER A 58 2.14 -5.51 -18.81
N GLY A 59 1.06 -6.22 -18.46
CA GLY A 59 -0.32 -5.84 -18.77
C GLY A 59 -0.75 -6.20 -20.20
N ASP A 60 0.00 -7.05 -20.90
CA ASP A 60 -0.29 -7.42 -22.30
C ASP A 60 -1.35 -8.52 -22.40
N ASP A 61 -1.25 -9.54 -21.55
CA ASP A 61 -2.13 -10.71 -21.56
C ASP A 61 -2.94 -10.85 -20.27
N PHE A 62 -4.17 -11.35 -20.39
CA PHE A 62 -5.07 -11.69 -19.28
C PHE A 62 -5.56 -13.13 -19.43
N LEU A 63 -4.76 -14.08 -18.95
CA LEU A 63 -5.08 -15.50 -19.03
C LEU A 63 -5.98 -15.90 -17.87
N ARG A 64 -7.10 -16.57 -18.20
CA ARG A 64 -8.10 -16.94 -17.20
C ARG A 64 -7.53 -17.86 -16.13
N GLU A 65 -6.69 -18.80 -16.53
CA GLU A 65 -6.06 -19.81 -15.68
C GLU A 65 -5.09 -19.18 -14.66
N GLU A 66 -4.65 -17.94 -14.90
CA GLU A 66 -3.76 -17.20 -14.00
C GLU A 66 -4.53 -16.25 -13.08
N LEU A 67 -5.74 -15.87 -13.48
CA LEU A 67 -6.61 -14.94 -12.75
C LEU A 67 -7.63 -15.68 -11.87
N VAL A 68 -8.16 -16.82 -12.32
CA VAL A 68 -9.18 -17.57 -11.59
C VAL A 68 -8.51 -18.68 -10.79
N CYS A 69 -8.81 -18.72 -9.48
CA CYS A 69 -8.36 -19.74 -8.55
C CYS A 69 -9.57 -20.20 -7.76
N ASP A 70 -10.07 -21.40 -8.07
CA ASP A 70 -11.33 -21.93 -7.55
C ASP A 70 -12.47 -20.91 -7.74
N ASP A 71 -13.18 -20.55 -6.67
CA ASP A 71 -14.29 -19.59 -6.70
C ASP A 71 -13.83 -18.12 -6.62
N PHE A 72 -12.54 -17.83 -6.76
CA PHE A 72 -12.00 -16.47 -6.59
C PHE A 72 -11.29 -15.98 -7.84
N ALA A 73 -11.36 -14.67 -8.08
CA ALA A 73 -10.48 -13.99 -9.02
C ALA A 73 -9.34 -13.29 -8.27
N ARG A 74 -8.10 -13.68 -8.57
CA ARG A 74 -6.87 -13.03 -8.15
C ARG A 74 -6.43 -12.04 -9.21
N LEU A 75 -6.47 -10.77 -8.85
CA LEU A 75 -6.10 -9.64 -9.70
C LEU A 75 -4.88 -8.93 -9.12
N ARG A 76 -4.18 -8.17 -9.96
CA ARG A 76 -3.09 -7.31 -9.54
C ARG A 76 -3.15 -5.97 -10.25
N ILE A 77 -2.91 -4.91 -9.49
CA ILE A 77 -2.75 -3.56 -10.01
C ILE A 77 -1.27 -3.22 -9.97
N ARG A 78 -0.71 -2.79 -11.10
CA ARG A 78 0.60 -2.16 -11.17
C ARG A 78 0.44 -0.65 -11.12
N ILE A 79 1.25 0.01 -10.31
CA ILE A 79 1.32 1.47 -10.22
C ILE A 79 2.77 1.90 -10.42
N ASP A 80 2.98 2.69 -11.47
CA ASP A 80 4.25 3.30 -11.82
C ASP A 80 4.22 4.78 -11.48
N LYS A 81 5.25 5.28 -10.78
CA LYS A 81 5.38 6.69 -10.40
C LYS A 81 6.77 7.22 -10.70
N LYS A 82 6.88 8.21 -11.58
CA LYS A 82 8.07 9.02 -11.76
C LYS A 82 8.13 10.07 -10.66
N LYS A 83 9.27 10.18 -10.00
CA LYS A 83 9.49 11.20 -8.97
C LYS A 83 10.91 11.71 -9.06
N LEU A 84 11.06 13.02 -9.19
CA LEU A 84 12.36 13.65 -9.05
C LEU A 84 12.79 13.59 -7.57
N PRO A 85 13.93 12.97 -7.23
CA PRO A 85 14.37 12.92 -5.85
C PRO A 85 14.63 14.34 -5.30
N PRO A 86 14.19 14.66 -4.06
CA PRO A 86 14.31 16.02 -3.51
C PRO A 86 15.75 16.56 -3.47
N ALA A 87 16.72 15.67 -3.25
CA ALA A 87 18.14 16.03 -3.24
C ALA A 87 18.60 16.52 -4.63
N TRP A 88 18.19 15.84 -5.70
CA TRP A 88 18.49 16.26 -7.07
C TRP A 88 17.80 17.57 -7.41
N LEU A 89 16.52 17.70 -7.08
CA LEU A 89 15.80 18.96 -7.29
C LEU A 89 16.51 20.14 -6.63
N LYS A 90 16.98 19.97 -5.39
CA LYS A 90 17.74 21.00 -4.67
C LYS A 90 19.03 21.39 -5.38
N ILE A 91 19.82 20.41 -5.87
CA ILE A 91 21.07 20.65 -6.59
C ILE A 91 20.82 21.50 -7.85
N TYR A 92 19.83 21.12 -8.67
CA TYR A 92 19.50 21.86 -9.90
C TYR A 92 18.95 23.26 -9.60
N MET A 93 18.13 23.38 -8.56
CA MET A 93 17.60 24.67 -8.13
C MET A 93 18.70 25.61 -7.64
N ASP A 94 19.66 25.12 -6.85
CA ASP A 94 20.81 25.90 -6.39
C ASP A 94 21.72 26.33 -7.56
N ALA A 95 21.88 25.48 -8.58
CA ALA A 95 22.63 25.81 -9.79
C ALA A 95 21.95 26.91 -10.62
N GLU A 96 20.63 26.82 -10.82
CA GLU A 96 19.85 27.82 -11.57
C GLU A 96 19.85 29.18 -10.86
N ILE A 97 19.70 29.20 -9.53
CA ILE A 97 19.76 30.45 -8.75
C ILE A 97 21.15 31.10 -8.85
N LYS A 98 22.22 30.31 -8.80
CA LYS A 98 23.59 30.82 -9.00
C LYS A 98 23.78 31.40 -10.41
N ALA A 99 23.25 30.74 -11.44
CA ALA A 99 23.33 31.22 -12.81
C ALA A 99 22.58 32.56 -13.01
N ARG A 100 21.49 32.78 -12.27
CA ARG A 100 20.74 34.06 -12.27
C ARG A 100 21.36 35.16 -11.40
N GLY A 101 22.63 35.01 -11.01
CA GLY A 101 23.38 36.01 -10.24
C GLY A 101 23.20 35.90 -8.71
N GLY A 102 22.72 34.76 -8.21
CA GLY A 102 22.71 34.44 -6.77
C GLY A 102 21.70 35.24 -5.93
N LYS A 103 20.85 36.06 -6.56
CA LYS A 103 19.76 36.76 -5.87
C LYS A 103 18.71 35.75 -5.42
N ARG A 104 18.19 35.93 -4.20
CA ARG A 104 17.15 35.07 -3.66
C ARG A 104 15.87 35.25 -4.48
N PRO A 105 15.38 34.22 -5.20
CA PRO A 105 14.18 34.34 -6.01
C PRO A 105 12.95 34.55 -5.13
N SER A 106 11.99 35.30 -5.65
CA SER A 106 10.64 35.43 -5.10
C SER A 106 9.93 34.06 -5.05
N ALA A 107 8.81 33.98 -4.33
CA ALA A 107 8.03 32.75 -4.25
C ALA A 107 7.51 32.28 -5.62
N LYS A 108 7.13 33.23 -6.48
CA LYS A 108 6.68 32.95 -7.85
C LYS A 108 7.81 32.42 -8.72
N GLU A 109 8.94 33.12 -8.76
CA GLU A 109 10.12 32.70 -9.54
C GLU A 109 10.65 31.34 -9.08
N ARG A 110 10.61 31.06 -7.77
CA ARG A 110 10.99 29.75 -7.22
C ARG A 110 10.11 28.63 -7.76
N LYS A 111 8.81 28.87 -7.87
CA LYS A 111 7.85 27.89 -8.41
C LYS A 111 8.12 27.65 -9.89
N GLU A 112 8.27 28.73 -10.67
CA GLU A 112 8.61 28.67 -12.10
C GLU A 112 9.92 27.91 -12.34
N ILE A 113 10.98 28.22 -11.59
CA ILE A 113 12.26 27.48 -11.66
C ILE A 113 12.07 26.00 -11.35
N LYS A 114 11.28 25.66 -10.33
CA LYS A 114 11.04 24.27 -9.95
C LYS A 114 10.27 23.52 -11.05
N GLU A 115 9.26 24.14 -11.65
CA GLU A 115 8.47 23.58 -12.76
C GLU A 115 9.36 23.38 -13.99
N ASP A 116 10.15 24.39 -14.38
CA ASP A 116 11.11 24.28 -15.49
C ASP A 116 12.12 23.14 -15.29
N ILE A 117 12.60 22.95 -14.05
CA ILE A 117 13.52 21.86 -13.71
C ILE A 117 12.79 20.51 -13.76
N ALA A 118 11.56 20.44 -13.24
CA ALA A 118 10.76 19.22 -13.26
C ALA A 118 10.49 18.79 -14.71
N ASP A 119 10.03 19.69 -15.57
CA ASP A 119 9.73 19.40 -16.98
C ASP A 119 10.96 18.91 -17.76
N LYS A 120 12.15 19.40 -17.40
CA LYS A 120 13.42 18.98 -18.03
C LYS A 120 13.92 17.63 -17.52
N LEU A 121 13.70 17.31 -16.25
CA LEU A 121 14.31 16.15 -15.59
C LEU A 121 13.37 14.96 -15.47
N LEU A 122 12.08 15.19 -15.32
CA LEU A 122 11.09 14.13 -15.15
C LEU A 122 11.03 13.14 -16.32
N PRO A 123 11.14 13.56 -17.60
CA PRO A 123 11.24 12.63 -18.72
C PRO A 123 12.41 11.64 -18.61
N ARG A 124 13.47 12.00 -17.88
CA ARG A 124 14.68 11.17 -17.68
C ARG A 124 14.56 10.21 -16.48
N MET A 125 13.51 10.32 -15.68
CA MET A 125 13.32 9.49 -14.50
C MET A 125 12.65 8.17 -14.87
N LEU A 126 13.28 7.07 -14.49
CA LEU A 126 12.62 5.76 -14.50
C LEU A 126 11.52 5.74 -13.43
N PRO A 127 10.35 5.17 -13.73
CA PRO A 127 9.28 5.06 -12.75
C PRO A 127 9.63 4.07 -11.64
N SER A 128 9.26 4.40 -10.41
CA SER A 128 9.17 3.42 -9.33
C SER A 128 7.93 2.56 -9.50
N VAL A 129 8.08 1.24 -9.44
CA VAL A 129 7.00 0.28 -9.63
C VAL A 129 6.49 -0.21 -8.27
N SER A 130 5.18 -0.28 -8.12
CA SER A 130 4.52 -0.87 -6.96
C SER A 130 3.34 -1.73 -7.39
N PHE A 131 3.03 -2.76 -6.60
CA PHE A 131 1.95 -3.70 -6.88
C PHE A 131 0.94 -3.72 -5.73
N LEU A 132 -0.33 -3.77 -6.09
CA LEU A 132 -1.44 -4.02 -5.17
C LEU A 132 -2.11 -5.33 -5.57
N ASP A 133 -2.14 -6.28 -4.65
CA ASP A 133 -2.86 -7.52 -4.85
C ASP A 133 -4.33 -7.32 -4.48
N VAL A 134 -5.21 -7.86 -5.31
CA VAL A 134 -6.66 -7.79 -5.14
C VAL A 134 -7.25 -9.19 -5.29
N LEU A 135 -8.13 -9.58 -4.38
CA LEU A 135 -8.88 -10.83 -4.46
C LEU A 135 -10.37 -10.52 -4.51
N TYR A 136 -11.08 -11.05 -5.50
CA TYR A 136 -12.52 -10.90 -5.62
C TYR A 136 -13.20 -12.26 -5.36
N SER A 137 -14.17 -12.25 -4.44
CA SER A 137 -15.08 -13.35 -4.16
C SER A 137 -16.46 -13.02 -4.73
N PRO A 138 -16.90 -13.67 -5.83
CA PRO A 138 -18.24 -13.52 -6.36
C PRO A 138 -19.30 -13.98 -5.36
N ARG A 139 -19.04 -15.11 -4.68
CA ARG A 139 -19.96 -15.67 -3.68
C ARG A 139 -20.30 -14.70 -2.55
N GLU A 140 -19.30 -13.95 -2.07
CA GLU A 140 -19.48 -12.99 -0.98
C GLU A 140 -19.74 -11.56 -1.48
N HIS A 141 -19.77 -11.33 -2.81
CA HIS A 141 -19.79 -10.00 -3.43
C HIS A 141 -18.78 -9.05 -2.76
N THR A 142 -17.56 -9.55 -2.56
CA THR A 142 -16.54 -8.91 -1.71
C THR A 142 -15.20 -8.86 -2.41
N VAL A 143 -14.54 -7.70 -2.35
CA VAL A 143 -13.19 -7.46 -2.85
C VAL A 143 -12.26 -7.23 -1.66
N TYR A 144 -11.14 -7.95 -1.62
CA TYR A 144 -10.07 -7.76 -0.65
C TYR A 144 -8.89 -7.10 -1.34
N LEU A 145 -8.53 -5.90 -0.88
CA LEU A 145 -7.34 -5.19 -1.29
C LEU A 145 -6.24 -5.43 -0.25
N PHE A 146 -5.11 -6.00 -0.63
CA PHE A 146 -3.98 -6.27 0.27
C PHE A 146 -3.08 -5.03 0.46
N SER A 147 -3.71 -3.93 0.88
CA SER A 147 -3.08 -2.68 1.30
C SER A 147 -4.05 -1.89 2.17
N SER A 148 -3.53 -1.16 3.16
CA SER A 148 -4.33 -0.26 4.00
C SER A 148 -4.19 1.22 3.66
N SER A 149 -3.29 1.61 2.74
CA SER A 149 -3.06 3.02 2.41
C SER A 149 -4.23 3.63 1.63
N GLN A 150 -4.60 4.87 1.96
CA GLN A 150 -5.69 5.59 1.29
C GLN A 150 -5.48 5.65 -0.23
N ALA A 151 -4.27 5.99 -0.69
CA ALA A 151 -3.95 6.04 -2.11
C ALA A 151 -4.15 4.69 -2.84
N ALA A 152 -3.90 3.56 -2.16
CA ALA A 152 -4.15 2.24 -2.75
C ALA A 152 -5.65 1.94 -2.84
N ARG A 153 -6.43 2.33 -1.83
CA ARG A 153 -7.89 2.19 -1.83
C ARG A 153 -8.52 2.97 -2.98
N GLU A 154 -8.16 4.26 -3.10
CA GLU A 154 -8.66 5.13 -4.17
C GLU A 154 -8.28 4.61 -5.56
N ALA A 155 -7.03 4.17 -5.75
CA ALA A 155 -6.59 3.57 -7.01
C ALA A 155 -7.39 2.31 -7.36
N CYS A 156 -7.61 1.42 -6.39
CA CYS A 156 -8.40 0.21 -6.58
C CYS A 156 -9.86 0.54 -6.93
N GLN A 157 -10.52 1.40 -6.16
CA GLN A 157 -11.92 1.79 -6.40
C GLN A 157 -12.10 2.43 -7.78
N LYS A 158 -11.20 3.36 -8.15
CA LYS A 158 -11.22 4.02 -9.46
C LYS A 158 -11.06 3.00 -10.58
N LEU A 159 -10.05 2.15 -10.51
CA LEU A 159 -9.75 1.19 -11.57
C LEU A 159 -10.88 0.16 -11.71
N PHE A 160 -11.42 -0.32 -10.59
CA PHE A 160 -12.55 -1.24 -10.57
C PHE A 160 -13.80 -0.62 -11.20
N PHE A 161 -14.14 0.61 -10.82
CA PHE A 161 -15.26 1.34 -11.41
C PHE A 161 -15.07 1.57 -12.91
N MET A 162 -13.88 1.95 -13.36
CA MET A 162 -13.60 2.14 -14.79
C MET A 162 -13.66 0.83 -15.60
N SER A 163 -13.43 -0.32 -14.96
CA SER A 163 -13.41 -1.63 -15.63
C SER A 163 -14.79 -2.25 -15.74
N PHE A 164 -15.61 -2.10 -14.69
CA PHE A 164 -16.87 -2.82 -14.55
C PHE A 164 -18.09 -1.92 -14.35
N ASN A 165 -17.90 -0.61 -14.22
CA ASN A 165 -18.95 0.36 -13.89
C ASN A 165 -19.68 0.05 -12.56
N VAL A 166 -19.00 -0.63 -11.64
CA VAL A 166 -19.51 -1.03 -10.33
C VAL A 166 -18.73 -0.34 -9.22
N ARG A 167 -19.44 0.15 -8.19
CA ARG A 167 -18.82 0.83 -7.05
C ARG A 167 -18.39 -0.16 -5.99
N LEU A 168 -17.31 0.18 -5.30
CA LEU A 168 -16.81 -0.54 -4.13
C LEU A 168 -17.05 0.29 -2.88
N LYS A 169 -17.84 -0.23 -1.94
CA LYS A 169 -18.08 0.39 -0.62
C LYS A 169 -17.15 -0.23 0.42
N GLU A 170 -16.45 0.57 1.21
CA GLU A 170 -15.59 0.04 2.26
C GLU A 170 -16.45 -0.72 3.30
N ALA A 171 -16.03 -1.93 3.65
CA ALA A 171 -16.78 -2.79 4.56
C ALA A 171 -16.56 -2.39 6.02
N GLY A 172 -17.07 -1.22 6.39
CA GLY A 172 -17.08 -0.73 7.76
C GLY A 172 -18.10 -1.47 8.64
N PRO A 173 -18.13 -1.20 9.96
CA PRO A 173 -19.07 -1.82 10.90
C PRO A 173 -20.53 -1.62 10.48
N PHE A 174 -20.89 -0.38 10.11
CA PHE A 174 -22.22 -0.03 9.63
C PHE A 174 -22.61 -0.83 8.38
N GLU A 175 -21.78 -0.77 7.33
CA GLU A 175 -22.10 -1.44 6.05
C GLU A 175 -22.18 -2.97 6.21
N SER A 176 -21.34 -3.53 7.08
CA SER A 176 -21.37 -4.95 7.42
C SER A 176 -22.66 -5.33 8.14
N ALA A 177 -23.10 -4.52 9.12
CA ALA A 177 -24.35 -4.74 9.84
C ALA A 177 -25.58 -4.54 8.94
N PHE A 178 -25.55 -3.54 8.06
CA PHE A 178 -26.60 -3.27 7.09
C PHE A 178 -26.84 -4.49 6.18
N ARG A 179 -25.76 -5.09 5.66
CA ARG A 179 -25.85 -6.31 4.83
C ARG A 179 -26.35 -7.54 5.57
N LEU A 180 -26.10 -7.63 6.88
CA LEU A 180 -26.61 -8.72 7.72
C LEU A 180 -28.09 -8.54 8.10
N GLY A 181 -28.72 -7.42 7.73
CA GLY A 181 -30.13 -7.15 8.02
C GLY A 181 -30.41 -6.86 9.49
N LEU A 182 -29.45 -6.27 10.20
CA LEU A 182 -29.65 -5.87 11.61
C LEU A 182 -30.76 -4.82 11.73
N ALA A 183 -31.38 -4.75 12.90
CA ALA A 183 -32.50 -3.83 13.16
C ALA A 183 -32.05 -2.37 13.01
N ALA A 184 -32.96 -1.49 12.59
CA ALA A 184 -32.68 -0.07 12.33
C ALA A 184 -32.06 0.65 13.54
N GLU A 185 -32.45 0.31 14.76
CA GLU A 185 -31.90 0.84 16.00
C GLU A 185 -30.41 0.47 16.18
N GLN A 186 -30.03 -0.77 15.87
CA GLN A 186 -28.64 -1.24 15.93
C GLN A 186 -27.78 -0.56 14.85
N LEU A 187 -28.36 -0.32 13.67
CA LEU A 187 -27.68 0.40 12.58
C LEU A 187 -27.44 1.86 12.95
N GLN A 188 -28.40 2.54 13.58
CA GLN A 188 -28.24 3.91 14.07
C GLN A 188 -27.10 4.03 15.07
N HIS A 189 -27.03 3.14 16.06
CA HIS A 189 -25.92 3.13 17.02
C HIS A 189 -24.55 2.91 16.35
N LEU A 190 -24.50 2.05 15.32
CA LEU A 190 -23.27 1.83 14.57
C LEU A 190 -22.88 3.05 13.72
N GLU A 191 -23.84 3.72 13.11
CA GLU A 191 -23.62 4.97 12.36
C GLU A 191 -23.09 6.08 13.27
N GLU A 192 -23.69 6.24 14.46
CA GLU A 192 -23.24 7.17 15.48
C GLU A 192 -21.82 6.85 15.98
N SER A 193 -21.53 5.57 16.20
CA SER A 193 -20.19 5.12 16.63
C SER A 193 -19.14 5.26 15.53
N ALA A 194 -19.50 5.15 14.25
CA ALA A 194 -18.58 5.33 13.13
C ALA A 194 -18.11 6.79 13.00
N ARG A 195 -18.88 7.76 13.51
CA ARG A 195 -18.47 9.18 13.60
C ARG A 195 -17.46 9.44 14.71
N LEU A 196 -17.33 8.52 15.67
CA LEU A 196 -16.25 8.52 16.66
C LEU A 196 -15.01 7.90 16.02
N SER A 197 -14.27 8.70 15.26
CA SER A 197 -12.87 8.38 14.99
C SER A 197 -12.15 8.26 16.33
N LEU A 198 -11.58 7.09 16.63
CA LEU A 198 -10.68 6.90 17.79
C LEU A 198 -9.40 7.76 17.69
N PHE A 199 -9.21 8.45 16.56
CA PHE A 199 -8.24 9.49 16.37
C PHE A 199 -9.01 10.81 16.23
N GLU A 200 -9.09 11.58 17.30
CA GLU A 200 -9.28 13.03 17.12
C GLU A 200 -8.16 13.49 16.17
N GLU A 201 -8.51 14.25 15.14
CA GLU A 201 -7.55 15.12 14.46
C GLU A 201 -7.13 16.23 15.45
N GLY A 202 -6.51 15.82 16.56
CA GLY A 202 -5.70 16.71 17.37
C GLY A 202 -4.46 16.99 16.56
N GLU A 203 -4.23 18.27 16.27
CA GLU A 203 -2.91 18.77 15.90
C GLU A 203 -1.90 18.24 16.92
N LEU A 204 -1.24 17.13 16.59
CA LEU A 204 0.04 16.79 17.17
C LEU A 204 0.99 17.89 16.69
N GLU A 205 1.05 19.00 17.43
CA GLU A 205 2.21 19.88 17.38
C GLU A 205 3.43 18.97 17.51
N ALA A 206 4.19 18.88 16.41
CA ALA A 206 5.40 18.11 16.39
C ALA A 206 6.29 18.59 17.56
N PRO A 207 6.76 17.70 18.45
CA PRO A 207 7.71 18.11 19.47
C PRO A 207 8.90 18.76 18.76
N SER A 208 9.12 20.03 19.09
CA SER A 208 10.20 20.82 18.53
C SER A 208 11.55 20.13 18.81
N SER A 209 12.24 19.80 17.72
CA SER A 209 13.57 19.19 17.64
C SER A 209 13.72 17.74 18.17
N PRO A 210 14.39 16.86 17.41
CA PRO A 210 14.75 15.54 17.91
C PRO A 210 15.87 15.70 18.96
N ARG A 211 15.58 15.39 20.22
CA ARG A 211 16.64 14.98 21.15
C ARG A 211 17.26 13.71 20.56
N ARG A 212 18.58 13.75 20.32
CA ARG A 212 19.39 12.59 19.90
C ARG A 212 18.92 11.34 20.65
N ALA A 213 18.39 10.37 19.94
CA ALA A 213 18.23 9.03 20.46
C ALA A 213 19.63 8.53 20.81
N ALA A 214 19.90 8.34 22.10
CA ALA A 214 21.08 7.63 22.55
C ALA A 214 20.93 6.18 22.07
N SER A 215 21.87 5.74 21.23
CA SER A 215 22.03 4.34 20.88
C SER A 215 22.21 3.55 22.17
N ILE A 216 21.24 2.70 22.52
CA ILE A 216 21.45 1.67 23.53
C ILE A 216 22.25 0.59 22.81
N GLU A 217 23.56 0.63 23.04
CA GLU A 217 24.52 -0.39 22.66
C GLU A 217 24.14 -1.68 23.39
N THR A 218 24.00 -2.77 22.64
CA THR A 218 23.72 -4.11 23.16
C THR A 218 24.88 -4.56 24.03
N ALA A 219 24.72 -4.44 25.35
CA ALA A 219 25.66 -4.97 26.32
C ALA A 219 25.44 -6.48 26.50
N SER A 220 26.54 -7.20 26.31
CA SER A 220 26.77 -8.62 26.46
C SER A 220 26.08 -9.27 27.67
N ILE A 221 25.30 -10.31 27.40
CA ILE A 221 24.92 -11.29 28.43
C ILE A 221 26.06 -12.31 28.50
N GLU A 222 27.05 -12.02 29.34
CA GLU A 222 28.09 -12.97 29.70
C GLU A 222 28.39 -12.83 31.21
N THR A 223 27.37 -13.08 32.04
CA THR A 223 27.51 -13.30 33.50
C THR A 223 26.21 -13.90 34.06
N ALA A 224 25.91 -15.13 33.65
CA ALA A 224 24.92 -15.98 34.35
C ALA A 224 25.35 -17.47 34.33
N SER A 225 26.66 -17.72 34.25
CA SER A 225 27.25 -19.07 34.28
C SER A 225 28.19 -19.33 35.47
N SER A 226 28.30 -18.38 36.42
CA SER A 226 29.19 -18.55 37.60
C SER A 226 28.48 -18.65 38.96
N GLU A 227 27.14 -18.59 39.03
CA GLU A 227 26.41 -18.73 40.32
C GLU A 227 25.49 -19.96 40.42
N MET A 228 25.49 -20.85 39.42
CA MET A 228 24.76 -22.13 39.45
C MET A 228 25.67 -23.38 39.54
N LYS A 229 26.94 -23.21 39.90
CA LYS A 229 27.88 -24.33 40.16
C LYS A 229 28.33 -24.47 41.62
N ALA A 230 27.71 -23.74 42.54
CA ALA A 230 28.07 -23.78 43.97
C ALA A 230 27.04 -24.51 44.86
N SER A 231 26.03 -25.19 44.31
CA SER A 231 25.02 -25.91 45.12
C SER A 231 24.65 -27.32 44.64
N GLU A 232 25.39 -27.92 43.71
CA GLU A 232 25.23 -29.34 43.29
C GLU A 232 26.50 -30.18 43.56
N GLY A 233 27.29 -29.77 44.56
CA GLY A 233 28.50 -30.46 45.00
C GLY A 233 28.31 -31.41 46.19
N ASP A 234 27.08 -31.64 46.67
CA ASP A 234 26.82 -32.44 47.86
C ASP A 234 25.53 -33.26 47.68
N THR A 235 25.60 -34.36 46.92
CA THR A 235 24.64 -35.49 46.99
C THR A 235 25.07 -36.75 46.22
N GLN A 236 26.34 -36.87 45.80
CA GLN A 236 26.90 -38.14 45.33
C GLN A 236 27.92 -38.70 46.32
N SER A 237 27.40 -39.14 47.45
CA SER A 237 28.03 -40.15 48.30
C SER A 237 26.91 -40.85 49.04
N MET A 238 26.28 -41.85 48.41
CA MET A 238 25.59 -43.01 49.00
C MET A 238 24.75 -43.69 47.90
N HIS A 239 25.37 -44.49 47.04
CA HIS A 239 24.77 -45.71 46.45
C HIS A 239 25.80 -46.43 45.57
N GLU A 240 26.82 -47.01 46.21
CA GLU A 240 27.56 -48.15 45.67
C GLU A 240 28.14 -48.95 46.85
N ALA A 241 27.26 -49.71 47.51
CA ALA A 241 27.62 -50.84 48.35
C ALA A 241 26.35 -51.70 48.57
N LEU A 242 26.43 -52.94 48.07
CA LEU A 242 25.46 -54.05 48.08
C LEU A 242 24.43 -54.09 46.95
#